data_AF-A0A228IB51-F1
#
_entry.id   AF-A0A228IB51-F1
#
_cell.length_a   1.000
_cell.length_b   1.000
_cell.length_c   1.000
_cell.angle_alpha   90.00
_cell.angle_beta   90.00
_cell.angle_gamma   90.00
#
_symmetry.space_group_name_H-M   'P 1'
#
loop_
_entity.id
_entity.type
_entity.pdbx_description
1 polymer ?
#
loop_
_entity_poly.entity_id
_entity_poly.type
_entity_poly.pdbx_seq_one_letter_code
_entity_poly.pdbx_strand_id
1 'polypeptide(L)'
;MMRTIVERFVEQSPMTIMTRLVLQCALHDDWIDTAVDADEEPDDESIRETLFALAVDAIAVIAAQTQMQPSQMPHGVPGNALSASGTAVAALHDGMSRWRAGWGRALVRDSVDLLLPVAATRADERGRTLGGMRLRVLDGTGDSCAPGGAGCDCGRACDDPARDAALGLTGARVLPVYDPELAMIVDLLPVERGRVHERAFVGALLETVRPGELWIVDGRFDIDAIVSGWPRRGGAFVLRDDGGATACRPFGDWRAAGPLDGGYVREQAVGIPGEGDAAGTLRRIEWRDHGADGNEGAAAAVLTNLPAEQFDACQVMQLARRRWRDALPFPLEPVLGGALFGSVPARASQLASGIAALAYNAFSVMTRVVSGALGLDERDAERVPSHIAEGVATTYVGMMIALPPDWWRRYDQLPAATLGQIVRMLAVHVDPRSERRRRRDNRLSAKSQALLRAATLEHLLHDDGGDPAANVFSLRTIAMATRDFSSNPSKALRHAGEALVMVTKYNRPIALLVSIDDWNRLLGEVRETSLTRLSFDCAATQGMHSVALSESSLN
;
A
#
# COMPACT_ATOMS: atom_id res chain seq x y z
N MET A 1 16.75 -19.37 -24.55
CA MET A 1 15.56 -18.70 -25.08
C MET A 1 14.84 -17.89 -24.00
N MET A 2 14.42 -18.53 -22.89
CA MET A 2 13.70 -17.84 -21.79
C MET A 2 14.46 -16.66 -21.17
N ARG A 3 15.77 -16.83 -20.86
CA ARG A 3 16.63 -15.75 -20.35
C ARG A 3 16.57 -14.49 -21.23
N THR A 4 16.65 -14.64 -22.55
CA THR A 4 16.64 -13.52 -23.49
C THR A 4 15.28 -12.81 -23.55
N ILE A 5 14.18 -13.55 -23.35
CA ILE A 5 12.83 -12.98 -23.29
C ILE A 5 12.72 -12.11 -22.03
N VAL A 6 13.08 -12.66 -20.87
CA VAL A 6 13.04 -11.95 -19.58
C VAL A 6 13.96 -10.72 -19.59
N GLU A 7 15.17 -10.84 -20.13
CA GLU A 7 16.11 -9.72 -20.28
C GLU A 7 15.52 -8.54 -21.07
N ARG A 8 14.80 -8.81 -22.16
CA ARG A 8 14.13 -7.76 -22.94
C ARG A 8 13.04 -7.07 -22.13
N PHE A 9 12.28 -7.80 -21.32
CA PHE A 9 11.28 -7.18 -20.44
C PHE A 9 11.92 -6.38 -19.31
N VAL A 10 13.00 -6.87 -18.69
CA VAL A 10 13.76 -6.09 -17.69
C VAL A 10 14.29 -4.78 -18.27
N GLU A 11 14.74 -4.79 -19.52
CA GLU A 11 15.27 -3.59 -20.18
C GLU A 11 14.18 -2.61 -20.65
N GLN A 12 13.10 -3.12 -21.24
CA GLN A 12 12.11 -2.30 -21.95
C GLN A 12 10.86 -1.99 -21.11
N SER A 13 10.46 -2.92 -20.24
CA SER A 13 9.24 -2.81 -19.44
C SER A 13 9.37 -3.54 -18.09
N PRO A 14 10.32 -3.14 -17.22
CA PRO A 14 10.49 -3.79 -15.91
C PRO A 14 9.23 -3.70 -15.05
N MET A 15 8.42 -2.66 -15.24
CA MET A 15 7.13 -2.46 -14.56
C MET A 15 6.11 -3.58 -14.83
N THR A 16 6.15 -4.25 -15.99
CA THR A 16 5.24 -5.39 -16.25
C THR A 16 5.58 -6.61 -15.42
N ILE A 17 6.87 -6.94 -15.33
CA ILE A 17 7.34 -8.01 -14.44
C ILE A 17 7.00 -7.65 -13.00
N MET A 18 7.26 -6.40 -12.58
CA MET A 18 6.89 -5.92 -11.24
C MET A 18 5.40 -6.09 -10.97
N THR A 19 4.53 -5.71 -11.92
CA THR A 19 3.08 -5.84 -11.77
C THR A 19 2.67 -7.29 -11.54
N ARG A 20 3.22 -8.22 -12.35
CA ARG A 20 2.95 -9.64 -12.17
C ARG A 20 3.40 -10.13 -10.78
N LEU A 21 4.64 -9.84 -10.39
CA LEU A 21 5.17 -10.29 -9.10
C LEU A 21 4.43 -9.67 -7.92
N VAL A 22 4.09 -8.38 -7.97
CA VAL A 22 3.35 -7.70 -6.88
C VAL A 22 1.93 -8.24 -6.77
N LEU A 23 1.24 -8.48 -7.89
CA LEU A 23 -0.08 -9.10 -7.86
C LEU A 23 -0.04 -10.54 -7.33
N GLN A 24 0.99 -11.31 -7.69
CA GLN A 24 1.23 -12.65 -7.15
C GLN A 24 1.55 -12.63 -5.66
N CYS A 25 2.32 -11.63 -5.19
CA CYS A 25 2.51 -11.38 -3.76
C CYS A 25 1.19 -11.10 -3.05
N ALA A 26 0.32 -10.31 -3.67
CA ALA A 26 -0.91 -9.81 -3.07
C ALA A 26 -2.02 -10.87 -2.96
N LEU A 27 -1.79 -12.07 -3.50
CA LEU A 27 -2.65 -13.23 -3.37
C LEU A 27 -1.91 -14.31 -2.60
N HIS A 28 -2.59 -14.93 -1.64
CA HIS A 28 -2.03 -16.04 -0.86
C HIS A 28 -2.22 -17.36 -1.60
N ASP A 29 -1.28 -18.30 -1.53
CA ASP A 29 -1.38 -19.60 -2.21
C ASP A 29 -2.57 -20.45 -1.70
N ASP A 30 -2.90 -20.38 -0.39
CA ASP A 30 -4.02 -21.15 0.18
C ASP A 30 -5.41 -20.58 -0.18
N TRP A 31 -5.48 -19.60 -1.09
CA TRP A 31 -6.75 -18.97 -1.51
C TRP A 31 -7.74 -19.94 -2.16
N ILE A 32 -7.29 -21.11 -2.62
CA ILE A 32 -8.14 -22.08 -3.32
C ILE A 32 -8.00 -23.54 -2.82
N ASP A 33 -6.96 -23.86 -2.03
CA ASP A 33 -6.65 -25.23 -1.58
C ASP A 33 -7.53 -25.79 -0.43
N THR A 34 -8.59 -25.08 0.00
CA THR A 34 -9.36 -25.47 1.21
C THR A 34 -10.60 -26.33 0.96
N ALA A 35 -10.76 -26.94 -0.22
CA ALA A 35 -11.86 -27.89 -0.47
C ALA A 35 -11.38 -29.20 -1.12
N VAL A 36 -10.69 -30.02 -0.32
CA VAL A 36 -10.61 -31.47 -0.56
C VAL A 36 -12.02 -32.04 -0.31
N ASP A 37 -12.83 -32.12 -1.37
CA ASP A 37 -13.89 -33.11 -1.62
C ASP A 37 -14.92 -32.60 -2.65
N ALA A 38 -14.60 -32.68 -3.95
CA ALA A 38 -15.56 -32.84 -5.06
C ALA A 38 -14.82 -33.08 -6.39
N ASP A 39 -15.32 -33.99 -7.23
CA ASP A 39 -14.79 -34.43 -8.54
C ASP A 39 -14.67 -33.32 -9.64
N GLU A 40 -14.67 -32.04 -9.28
CA GLU A 40 -14.43 -30.90 -10.17
C GLU A 40 -13.46 -29.93 -9.49
N GLU A 41 -12.16 -30.20 -9.59
CA GLU A 41 -11.12 -29.23 -9.22
C GLU A 41 -11.33 -27.93 -10.02
N PRO A 42 -11.48 -26.77 -9.37
CA PRO A 42 -11.52 -25.50 -10.08
C PRO A 42 -10.22 -25.27 -10.86
N ASP A 43 -10.33 -24.62 -12.02
CA ASP A 43 -9.16 -24.10 -12.73
C ASP A 43 -8.66 -22.84 -12.00
N ASP A 44 -7.96 -23.07 -10.89
CA ASP A 44 -7.42 -22.07 -9.98
C ASP A 44 -6.54 -21.04 -10.69
N GLU A 45 -5.79 -21.53 -11.68
CA GLU A 45 -4.96 -20.72 -12.54
C GLU A 45 -5.82 -19.79 -13.40
N SER A 46 -6.89 -20.28 -14.02
CA SER A 46 -7.82 -19.42 -14.78
C SER A 46 -8.49 -18.34 -13.93
N ILE A 47 -8.90 -18.65 -12.70
CA ILE A 47 -9.46 -17.66 -11.76
C ILE A 47 -8.41 -16.60 -11.42
N ARG A 48 -7.19 -17.01 -11.07
CA ARG A 48 -6.06 -16.13 -10.73
C ARG A 48 -5.68 -15.23 -11.90
N GLU A 49 -5.53 -15.79 -13.09
CA GLU A 49 -5.15 -15.03 -14.29
C GLU A 49 -6.26 -14.04 -14.71
N THR A 50 -7.54 -14.42 -14.57
CA THR A 50 -8.66 -13.50 -14.79
C THR A 50 -8.64 -12.35 -13.80
N LEU A 51 -8.40 -12.64 -12.52
CA LEU A 51 -8.29 -11.63 -11.46
C LEU A 51 -7.13 -10.66 -11.74
N PHE A 52 -5.97 -11.16 -12.17
CA PHE A 52 -4.82 -10.32 -12.52
C PHE A 52 -5.06 -9.47 -13.76
N ALA A 53 -5.70 -10.02 -14.80
CA ALA A 53 -6.07 -9.24 -15.98
C ALA A 53 -6.99 -8.06 -15.60
N LEU A 54 -8.02 -8.32 -14.78
CA LEU A 54 -8.92 -7.27 -14.28
C LEU A 54 -8.21 -6.25 -13.39
N ALA A 55 -7.26 -6.67 -12.57
CA ALA A 55 -6.45 -5.77 -11.75
C ALA A 55 -5.54 -4.90 -12.62
N VAL A 56 -4.91 -5.45 -13.65
CA VAL A 56 -4.08 -4.71 -14.62
C VAL A 56 -4.90 -3.65 -15.36
N ASP A 57 -6.10 -4.00 -15.83
CA ASP A 57 -7.00 -3.03 -16.45
C ASP A 57 -7.38 -1.92 -15.47
N ALA A 58 -7.67 -2.26 -14.21
CA ALA A 58 -7.97 -1.29 -13.16
C ALA A 58 -6.79 -0.34 -12.88
N ILE A 59 -5.53 -0.82 -12.89
CA ILE A 59 -4.33 0.03 -12.75
C ILE A 59 -4.30 1.11 -13.85
N ALA A 60 -4.58 0.72 -15.09
CA ALA A 60 -4.58 1.66 -16.22
C ALA A 60 -5.65 2.75 -16.06
N VAL A 61 -6.85 2.38 -15.60
CA VAL A 61 -7.93 3.36 -15.38
C VAL A 61 -7.66 4.26 -14.17
N ILE A 62 -7.13 3.73 -13.07
CA ILE A 62 -6.73 4.51 -11.89
C ILE A 62 -5.72 5.59 -12.31
N ALA A 63 -4.68 5.21 -13.05
CA ALA A 63 -3.66 6.14 -13.53
C ALA A 63 -4.20 7.21 -14.48
N ALA A 64 -5.18 6.86 -15.33
CA ALA A 64 -5.83 7.83 -16.23
C ALA A 64 -6.63 8.88 -15.44
N GLN A 65 -7.32 8.48 -14.37
CA GLN A 65 -8.07 9.40 -13.52
C GLN A 65 -7.18 10.33 -12.72
N THR A 66 -6.01 9.87 -12.25
CA THR A 66 -5.01 10.72 -11.58
C THR A 66 -4.51 11.86 -12.47
N GLN A 67 -4.49 11.68 -13.79
CA GLN A 67 -4.04 12.70 -14.75
C GLN A 67 -5.13 13.71 -15.14
N MET A 68 -6.40 13.42 -14.85
CA MET A 68 -7.50 14.34 -15.16
C MET A 68 -7.60 15.42 -14.07
N GLN A 69 -7.56 16.69 -14.48
CA GLN A 69 -7.86 17.78 -13.54
C GLN A 69 -9.33 17.70 -13.07
N PRO A 70 -9.64 18.02 -11.81
CA PRO A 70 -11.02 17.97 -11.29
C PRO A 70 -12.00 18.85 -12.08
N SER A 71 -11.52 19.90 -12.75
CA SER A 71 -12.28 20.77 -13.65
C SER A 71 -12.64 20.15 -15.01
N GLN A 72 -12.05 19.01 -15.36
CA GLN A 72 -12.28 18.26 -16.60
C GLN A 72 -12.98 16.92 -16.36
N MET A 73 -13.47 16.67 -15.14
CA MET A 73 -14.31 15.50 -14.83
C MET A 73 -15.76 15.81 -15.22
N PRO A 74 -16.26 15.40 -16.41
CA PRO A 74 -17.68 15.51 -16.69
C PRO A 74 -18.44 14.61 -15.71
N HIS A 75 -19.41 15.18 -15.01
CA HIS A 75 -20.40 14.39 -14.27
C HIS A 75 -21.14 13.48 -15.26
N GLY A 76 -20.91 12.17 -15.15
CA GLY A 76 -21.77 11.15 -15.77
C GLY A 76 -21.48 10.76 -17.22
N VAL A 77 -20.23 10.81 -17.69
CA VAL A 77 -19.86 10.17 -18.98
C VAL A 77 -19.03 8.90 -18.69
N PRO A 78 -19.46 7.70 -19.12
CA PRO A 78 -18.64 6.50 -19.05
C PRO A 78 -17.44 6.68 -20.00
N GLY A 79 -16.23 6.66 -19.45
CA GLY A 79 -14.98 6.76 -20.21
C GLY A 79 -14.84 5.57 -21.17
N ASN A 80 -15.17 5.79 -22.43
CA ASN A 80 -15.39 4.74 -23.42
C ASN A 80 -14.10 4.26 -24.11
N ALA A 81 -13.00 4.05 -23.37
CA ALA A 81 -11.73 3.62 -24.00
C ALA A 81 -10.95 2.51 -23.27
N LEU A 82 -11.26 2.16 -22.01
CA LEU A 82 -10.53 1.11 -21.27
C LEU A 82 -11.42 0.42 -20.21
N SER A 83 -12.73 0.26 -20.48
CA SER A 83 -13.61 -0.39 -19.49
C SER A 83 -13.30 -1.88 -19.41
N ALA A 84 -12.67 -2.28 -18.32
CA ALA A 84 -12.57 -3.67 -17.91
C ALA A 84 -13.97 -4.31 -17.88
N SER A 85 -14.09 -5.58 -18.25
CA SER A 85 -15.40 -6.16 -18.52
C SER A 85 -16.18 -6.52 -17.26
N GLY A 86 -17.29 -5.83 -16.98
CA GLY A 86 -18.20 -6.19 -15.89
C GLY A 86 -18.80 -7.59 -16.01
N THR A 87 -18.86 -8.17 -17.22
CA THR A 87 -19.26 -9.57 -17.42
C THR A 87 -18.18 -10.54 -16.94
N ALA A 88 -16.90 -10.20 -17.09
CA ALA A 88 -15.79 -11.01 -16.57
C ALA A 88 -15.78 -10.98 -15.04
N VAL A 89 -16.04 -9.81 -14.43
CA VAL A 89 -16.22 -9.72 -12.97
C VAL A 89 -17.40 -10.56 -12.50
N ALA A 90 -18.52 -10.56 -13.23
CA ALA A 90 -19.68 -11.38 -12.89
C ALA A 90 -19.40 -12.89 -13.01
N ALA A 91 -18.70 -13.32 -14.05
CA ALA A 91 -18.29 -14.72 -14.23
C ALA A 91 -17.33 -15.17 -13.13
N LEU A 92 -16.34 -14.32 -12.80
CA LEU A 92 -15.41 -14.55 -11.71
C LEU A 92 -16.13 -14.66 -10.36
N HIS A 93 -17.06 -13.74 -10.08
CA HIS A 93 -17.93 -13.82 -8.92
C HIS A 93 -18.73 -15.13 -8.87
N ASP A 94 -19.34 -15.55 -9.98
CA ASP A 94 -20.13 -16.78 -10.00
C ASP A 94 -19.30 -18.04 -9.76
N GLY A 95 -18.04 -18.04 -10.20
CA GLY A 95 -17.06 -19.08 -9.90
C GLY A 95 -16.66 -19.10 -8.42
N MET A 96 -16.34 -17.93 -7.87
CA MET A 96 -15.79 -17.76 -6.52
C MET A 96 -16.87 -17.88 -5.41
N SER A 97 -18.07 -17.35 -5.63
CA SER A 97 -19.12 -17.27 -4.61
C SER A 97 -19.72 -18.63 -4.21
N ARG A 98 -19.34 -19.71 -4.89
CA ARG A 98 -19.66 -21.08 -4.45
C ARG A 98 -18.83 -21.55 -3.25
N TRP A 99 -17.71 -20.87 -2.95
CA TRP A 99 -16.71 -21.36 -2.01
C TRP A 99 -16.60 -20.51 -0.73
N ARG A 100 -16.72 -19.19 -0.84
CA ARG A 100 -16.87 -18.28 0.33
C ARG A 100 -17.71 -17.06 -0.04
N ALA A 101 -18.28 -16.43 0.97
CA ALA A 101 -18.93 -15.12 0.83
C ALA A 101 -17.91 -14.00 1.11
N GLY A 102 -18.21 -12.78 0.65
CA GLY A 102 -17.43 -11.58 1.02
C GLY A 102 -16.05 -11.46 0.37
N TRP A 103 -15.82 -12.12 -0.77
CA TRP A 103 -14.54 -12.14 -1.48
C TRP A 103 -13.89 -10.77 -1.66
N GLY A 104 -14.66 -9.74 -2.03
CA GLY A 104 -14.10 -8.42 -2.28
C GLY A 104 -13.43 -7.80 -1.05
N ARG A 105 -14.02 -7.97 0.13
CA ARG A 105 -13.46 -7.47 1.39
C ARG A 105 -12.26 -8.30 1.85
N ALA A 106 -12.37 -9.63 1.78
CA ALA A 106 -11.28 -10.54 2.14
C ALA A 106 -10.04 -10.29 1.25
N LEU A 107 -10.24 -10.12 -0.05
CA LEU A 107 -9.19 -9.78 -1.01
C LEU A 107 -8.34 -8.58 -0.58
N VAL A 108 -8.99 -7.51 -0.15
CA VAL A 108 -8.28 -6.29 0.25
C VAL A 108 -7.49 -6.52 1.53
N ARG A 109 -8.10 -7.12 2.55
CA ARG A 109 -7.46 -7.37 3.85
C ARG A 109 -6.24 -8.28 3.70
N ASP A 110 -6.41 -9.40 2.99
CA ASP A 110 -5.34 -10.36 2.73
C ASP A 110 -4.20 -9.69 1.94
N SER A 111 -4.54 -8.92 0.90
CA SER A 111 -3.53 -8.25 0.07
C SER A 111 -2.64 -7.29 0.85
N VAL A 112 -3.18 -6.59 1.85
CA VAL A 112 -2.42 -5.63 2.65
C VAL A 112 -1.35 -6.36 3.44
N ASP A 113 -1.72 -7.40 4.17
CA ASP A 113 -0.80 -8.17 5.00
C ASP A 113 0.33 -8.80 4.17
N LEU A 114 0.00 -9.28 2.98
CA LEU A 114 0.96 -9.89 2.06
C LEU A 114 1.87 -8.86 1.38
N LEU A 115 1.38 -7.65 1.11
CA LEU A 115 2.14 -6.59 0.46
C LEU A 115 3.05 -5.82 1.41
N LEU A 116 2.81 -5.86 2.73
CA LEU A 116 3.61 -5.16 3.73
C LEU A 116 5.15 -5.39 3.60
N PRO A 117 5.65 -6.63 3.43
CA PRO A 117 7.08 -6.89 3.27
C PRO A 117 7.69 -6.30 1.98
N VAL A 118 6.88 -6.12 0.94
CA VAL A 118 7.28 -5.52 -0.34
C VAL A 118 7.26 -3.98 -0.23
N ALA A 119 6.20 -3.44 0.39
CA ALA A 119 5.97 -2.02 0.58
C ALA A 119 6.96 -1.35 1.55
N ALA A 120 7.52 -2.13 2.49
CA ALA A 120 8.51 -1.66 3.45
C ALA A 120 9.77 -1.14 2.74
N THR A 121 9.84 0.18 2.54
CA THR A 121 11.12 0.87 2.43
C THR A 121 11.80 0.78 3.79
N ARG A 122 13.14 0.66 3.78
CA ARG A 122 14.03 0.44 4.94
C ARG A 122 13.44 0.73 6.32
N ALA A 123 13.83 -0.07 7.31
CA ALA A 123 13.47 0.08 8.74
C ALA A 123 13.61 1.50 9.35
N ASP A 124 14.33 2.42 8.69
CA ASP A 124 14.52 3.83 9.06
C ASP A 124 13.32 4.74 8.73
N GLU A 125 12.41 4.32 7.85
CA GLU A 125 11.18 5.06 7.50
C GLU A 125 9.93 4.44 8.14
N ARG A 126 10.04 3.89 9.35
CA ARG A 126 8.86 3.79 10.22
C ARG A 126 8.48 5.20 10.64
N GLY A 127 7.87 5.91 9.70
CA GLY A 127 7.33 7.24 9.83
C GLY A 127 6.48 7.27 11.10
N ARG A 128 6.76 8.29 11.89
CA ARG A 128 6.17 8.65 13.18
C ARG A 128 4.67 8.30 13.23
N THR A 129 4.35 7.08 13.66
CA THR A 129 3.01 6.70 14.10
C THR A 129 2.56 7.77 15.09
N LEU A 130 1.44 8.42 14.81
CA LEU A 130 0.95 9.52 15.63
C LEU A 130 0.75 9.01 17.07
N GLY A 131 1.67 9.39 17.97
CA GLY A 131 1.71 8.89 19.34
C GLY A 131 1.88 7.36 19.49
N GLY A 132 2.48 6.68 18.51
CA GLY A 132 2.63 5.22 18.52
C GLY A 132 1.46 4.44 17.91
N MET A 133 0.42 5.13 17.43
CA MET A 133 -0.78 4.50 16.88
C MET A 133 -0.75 4.41 15.35
N ARG A 134 -1.31 3.33 14.81
CA ARG A 134 -1.54 3.14 13.37
C ARG A 134 -2.81 3.86 12.94
N LEU A 135 -2.74 4.62 11.85
CA LEU A 135 -3.87 5.40 11.40
C LEU A 135 -4.84 4.58 10.54
N ARG A 136 -6.14 4.79 10.76
CA ARG A 136 -7.24 4.29 9.93
C ARG A 136 -8.12 5.46 9.58
N VAL A 137 -8.38 5.67 8.30
CA VAL A 137 -9.29 6.74 7.86
C VAL A 137 -10.48 6.12 7.16
N LEU A 138 -11.67 6.48 7.64
CA LEU A 138 -12.95 6.19 7.03
C LEU A 138 -13.58 7.52 6.64
N ASP A 139 -13.67 7.76 5.33
CA ASP A 139 -14.14 9.04 4.80
C ASP A 139 -15.36 8.83 3.89
N GLY A 140 -16.54 9.07 4.45
CA GLY A 140 -17.82 9.10 3.76
C GLY A 140 -18.19 10.46 3.15
N THR A 141 -17.30 11.47 3.19
CA THR A 141 -17.59 12.78 2.60
C THR A 141 -17.70 12.68 1.08
N GLY A 142 -18.80 13.17 0.51
CA GLY A 142 -19.06 13.11 -0.93
C GLY A 142 -20.02 12.02 -1.40
N ASP A 143 -20.40 11.03 -0.57
CA ASP A 143 -21.56 10.20 -0.86
C ASP A 143 -22.82 10.86 -0.28
N SER A 144 -23.54 11.63 -1.11
CA SER A 144 -24.83 12.24 -0.72
C SER A 144 -25.89 11.22 -0.26
N CYS A 145 -25.64 9.92 -0.50
CA CYS A 145 -26.43 8.79 -0.05
C CYS A 145 -25.76 7.97 1.07
N ALA A 146 -24.74 8.50 1.75
CA ALA A 146 -24.08 7.83 2.88
C ALA A 146 -25.06 7.50 4.02
N PRO A 147 -24.81 6.40 4.78
CA PRO A 147 -25.69 5.95 5.85
C PRO A 147 -25.56 6.86 7.07
N GLY A 148 -26.59 7.67 7.36
CA GLY A 148 -26.67 8.49 8.56
C GLY A 148 -28.04 8.41 9.25
N GLY A 149 -28.08 8.64 10.57
CA GLY A 149 -29.28 8.46 11.40
C GLY A 149 -30.48 9.33 11.03
N ALA A 150 -30.24 10.40 10.26
CA ALA A 150 -31.26 11.31 9.70
C ALA A 150 -31.74 10.90 8.28
N GLY A 151 -31.13 9.90 7.64
CA GLY A 151 -31.33 9.56 6.24
C GLY A 151 -30.39 10.32 5.29
N CYS A 152 -30.52 10.08 3.98
CA CYS A 152 -29.71 10.76 2.97
C CYS A 152 -30.34 12.09 2.51
N ASP A 153 -29.50 13.10 2.26
CA ASP A 153 -29.94 14.44 1.81
C ASP A 153 -29.89 14.57 0.28
N CYS A 154 -29.92 13.44 -0.42
CA CYS A 154 -29.80 13.33 -1.88
C CYS A 154 -30.96 14.02 -2.64
N GLY A 155 -32.01 14.45 -1.92
CA GLY A 155 -33.22 15.07 -2.46
C GLY A 155 -34.11 14.11 -3.25
N ARG A 156 -33.78 12.82 -3.25
CA ARG A 156 -34.54 11.75 -3.89
C ARG A 156 -35.16 10.87 -2.80
N ALA A 157 -36.20 10.11 -3.14
CA ALA A 157 -36.66 9.02 -2.28
C ALA A 157 -35.69 7.83 -2.44
N CYS A 158 -34.46 7.99 -1.92
CA CYS A 158 -33.35 7.07 -2.10
C CYS A 158 -33.53 5.76 -1.27
N ASP A 159 -34.63 5.67 -0.50
CA ASP A 159 -35.11 4.54 0.31
C ASP A 159 -36.12 3.60 -0.42
N ASP A 160 -36.45 3.85 -1.70
CA ASP A 160 -37.38 3.01 -2.47
C ASP A 160 -36.66 1.86 -3.21
N PRO A 161 -36.81 0.59 -2.78
CA PRO A 161 -36.14 -0.56 -3.41
C PRO A 161 -36.56 -0.78 -4.87
N ALA A 162 -37.75 -0.31 -5.30
CA ALA A 162 -38.20 -0.43 -6.68
C ALA A 162 -37.46 0.55 -7.63
N ARG A 163 -37.02 1.71 -7.14
CA ARG A 163 -36.23 2.67 -7.93
C ARG A 163 -34.76 2.30 -8.01
N ASP A 164 -34.22 1.64 -6.99
CA ASP A 164 -32.84 1.12 -7.04
C ASP A 164 -32.68 0.11 -8.16
N ALA A 165 -33.65 -0.80 -8.33
CA ALA A 165 -33.72 -1.72 -9.46
C ALA A 165 -33.81 -1.01 -10.83
N ALA A 166 -34.53 0.11 -10.91
CA ALA A 166 -34.76 0.85 -12.17
C ALA A 166 -33.58 1.74 -12.60
N LEU A 167 -32.74 2.21 -11.66
CA LEU A 167 -31.60 3.09 -11.96
C LEU A 167 -30.28 2.35 -12.15
N GLY A 168 -30.26 1.02 -11.99
CA GLY A 168 -29.01 0.24 -11.99
C GLY A 168 -28.07 0.62 -10.83
N LEU A 169 -28.56 1.37 -9.84
CA LEU A 169 -27.83 1.77 -8.63
C LEU A 169 -27.88 0.68 -7.53
N THR A 170 -28.24 -0.55 -7.91
CA THR A 170 -28.43 -1.74 -7.07
C THR A 170 -27.15 -2.36 -6.53
N GLY A 171 -25.97 -1.85 -6.87
CA GLY A 171 -24.73 -2.36 -6.31
C GLY A 171 -24.67 -2.12 -4.80
N ALA A 172 -24.39 -3.17 -4.03
CA ALA A 172 -23.92 -3.01 -2.66
C ALA A 172 -22.71 -2.07 -2.71
N ARG A 173 -22.82 -0.95 -2.00
CA ARG A 173 -21.75 0.05 -1.94
C ARG A 173 -20.72 -0.45 -0.95
N VAL A 174 -19.49 0.02 -1.11
CA VAL A 174 -18.46 -0.17 -0.09
C VAL A 174 -17.82 1.17 0.22
N LEU A 175 -17.46 1.37 1.48
CA LEU A 175 -16.62 2.48 1.90
C LEU A 175 -15.22 1.95 2.19
N PRO A 176 -14.19 2.46 1.50
CA PRO A 176 -12.82 2.07 1.77
C PRO A 176 -12.36 2.65 3.11
N VAL A 177 -11.74 1.79 3.92
CA VAL A 177 -10.88 2.20 5.03
C VAL A 177 -9.46 2.19 4.50
N TYR A 178 -8.72 3.28 4.67
CA TYR A 178 -7.35 3.39 4.19
C TYR A 178 -6.38 3.77 5.31
N ASP A 179 -5.12 3.40 5.10
CA ASP A 179 -3.97 3.77 5.92
C ASP A 179 -3.09 4.73 5.10
N PRO A 180 -3.11 6.04 5.43
CA PRO A 180 -2.28 7.03 4.74
C PRO A 180 -0.77 6.80 4.86
N GLU A 181 -0.29 6.13 5.90
CA GLU A 181 1.15 5.85 6.07
C GLU A 181 1.60 4.71 5.15
N LEU A 182 0.74 3.72 4.97
CA LEU A 182 0.93 2.63 4.02
C LEU A 182 0.58 3.03 2.58
N ALA A 183 -0.19 4.10 2.41
CA ALA A 183 -0.81 4.49 1.15
C ALA A 183 -1.65 3.35 0.53
N MET A 184 -2.35 2.58 1.38
CA MET A 184 -3.13 1.41 0.97
C MET A 184 -4.56 1.47 1.53
N ILE A 185 -5.49 0.85 0.82
CA ILE A 185 -6.83 0.52 1.28
C ILE A 185 -6.71 -0.76 2.10
N VAL A 186 -7.08 -0.69 3.37
CA VAL A 186 -6.89 -1.78 4.35
C VAL A 186 -8.16 -2.58 4.63
N ASP A 187 -9.33 -2.02 4.33
CA ASP A 187 -10.61 -2.73 4.40
C ASP A 187 -11.66 -2.10 3.48
N LEU A 188 -12.72 -2.85 3.17
CA LEU A 188 -13.90 -2.39 2.45
C LEU A 188 -15.14 -2.67 3.30
N LEU A 189 -15.72 -1.63 3.89
CA LEU A 189 -16.92 -1.77 4.70
C LEU A 189 -18.16 -1.81 3.81
N PRO A 190 -19.00 -2.86 3.87
CA PRO A 190 -20.21 -2.93 3.07
C PRO A 190 -21.22 -1.88 3.54
N VAL A 191 -21.79 -1.16 2.57
CA VAL A 191 -22.81 -0.14 2.79
C VAL A 191 -24.06 -0.54 2.01
N GLU A 192 -25.11 -0.83 2.77
CA GLU A 192 -26.45 -1.06 2.26
C GLU A 192 -27.37 0.09 2.69
N ARG A 193 -28.44 0.36 1.93
CA ARG A 193 -29.31 1.51 2.18
C ARG A 193 -30.39 1.22 3.21
N GLY A 194 -30.71 2.19 4.06
CA GLY A 194 -31.81 2.14 5.03
C GLY A 194 -31.36 1.90 6.48
N ARG A 195 -32.21 2.28 7.45
CA ARG A 195 -31.85 2.31 8.90
C ARG A 195 -31.39 0.98 9.50
N VAL A 196 -31.90 -0.15 9.01
CA VAL A 196 -31.46 -1.49 9.48
C VAL A 196 -30.00 -1.76 9.09
N HIS A 197 -29.57 -1.20 7.96
CA HIS A 197 -28.24 -1.38 7.39
C HIS A 197 -27.19 -0.41 7.98
N GLU A 198 -27.62 0.70 8.57
CA GLU A 198 -26.73 1.58 9.35
C GLU A 198 -26.16 0.87 10.58
N ARG A 199 -26.98 0.09 11.30
CA ARG A 199 -26.48 -0.74 12.41
C ARG A 199 -25.55 -1.85 11.95
N ALA A 200 -25.83 -2.45 10.79
CA ALA A 200 -24.96 -3.47 10.20
C ALA A 200 -23.60 -2.87 9.79
N PHE A 201 -23.60 -1.66 9.22
CA PHE A 201 -22.38 -0.92 8.90
C PHE A 201 -21.57 -0.60 10.16
N VAL A 202 -22.21 -0.06 11.21
CA VAL A 202 -21.53 0.22 12.49
C VAL A 202 -20.99 -1.08 13.10
N GLY A 203 -21.75 -2.18 13.08
CA GLY A 203 -21.26 -3.48 13.51
C GLY A 203 -20.00 -3.92 12.75
N ALA A 204 -20.04 -3.84 11.41
CA ALA A 204 -18.91 -4.18 10.55
C ALA A 204 -17.68 -3.27 10.75
N LEU A 205 -17.88 -1.99 11.08
CA LEU A 205 -16.82 -1.06 11.47
C LEU A 205 -16.21 -1.48 12.81
N LEU A 206 -17.02 -1.69 13.84
CA LEU A 206 -16.56 -2.01 15.19
C LEU A 206 -15.77 -3.32 15.26
N GLU A 207 -16.12 -4.32 14.43
CA GLU A 207 -15.38 -5.58 14.30
C GLU A 207 -13.94 -5.40 13.78
N THR A 208 -13.66 -4.29 13.09
CA THR A 208 -12.35 -4.02 12.48
C THR A 208 -11.37 -3.31 13.40
N VAL A 209 -11.87 -2.61 14.41
CA VAL A 209 -11.05 -1.79 15.31
C VAL A 209 -10.07 -2.68 16.09
N ARG A 210 -8.76 -2.41 15.97
CA ARG A 210 -7.69 -3.14 16.67
C ARG A 210 -6.91 -2.27 17.65
N PRO A 211 -6.47 -2.82 18.80
CA PRO A 211 -5.63 -2.12 19.77
C PRO A 211 -4.43 -1.43 19.13
N GLY A 212 -4.19 -0.18 19.52
CA GLY A 212 -3.09 0.63 19.00
C GLY A 212 -3.40 1.31 17.66
N GLU A 213 -4.65 1.35 17.22
CA GLU A 213 -5.09 2.13 16.07
C GLU A 213 -5.76 3.44 16.48
N LEU A 214 -5.59 4.46 15.64
CA LEU A 214 -6.35 5.71 15.67
C LEU A 214 -7.26 5.77 14.44
N TRP A 215 -8.55 5.88 14.67
CA TRP A 215 -9.57 5.99 13.63
C TRP A 215 -9.98 7.44 13.43
N ILE A 216 -9.81 7.97 12.21
CA ILE A 216 -10.44 9.22 11.79
C ILE A 216 -11.69 8.85 11.00
N VAL A 217 -12.85 9.25 11.49
CA VAL A 217 -14.13 8.99 10.84
C VAL A 217 -14.76 10.32 10.46
N ASP A 218 -14.86 10.55 9.16
CA ASP A 218 -15.44 11.76 8.57
C ASP A 218 -16.61 11.37 7.67
N GLY A 219 -17.80 11.94 7.91
CA GLY A 219 -19.02 11.61 7.19
C GLY A 219 -20.24 11.53 8.10
N ARG A 220 -21.42 11.42 7.48
CA ARG A 220 -22.71 11.40 8.17
C ARG A 220 -23.01 9.99 8.67
N PHE A 221 -22.49 9.59 9.83
CA PHE A 221 -22.74 8.28 10.44
C PHE A 221 -23.53 8.40 11.76
N ASP A 222 -24.15 7.33 12.24
CA ASP A 222 -24.71 7.24 13.60
C ASP A 222 -23.57 7.26 14.65
N ILE A 223 -23.20 8.48 15.06
CA ILE A 223 -22.16 8.73 16.06
C ILE A 223 -22.50 8.05 17.40
N ASP A 224 -23.76 8.03 17.79
CA ASP A 224 -24.18 7.44 19.08
C ASP A 224 -24.01 5.92 19.06
N ALA A 225 -24.35 5.25 17.94
CA ALA A 225 -24.10 3.82 17.77
C ALA A 225 -22.60 3.49 17.73
N ILE A 226 -21.79 4.29 17.05
CA ILE A 226 -20.33 4.12 17.00
C ILE A 226 -19.74 4.25 18.40
N VAL A 227 -20.10 5.31 19.13
CA VAL A 227 -19.56 5.61 20.46
C VAL A 227 -19.97 4.55 21.49
N SER A 228 -21.25 4.17 21.51
CA SER A 228 -21.76 3.17 22.46
C SER A 228 -21.22 1.77 22.20
N GLY A 229 -20.93 1.43 20.95
CA GLY A 229 -20.35 0.14 20.55
C GLY A 229 -18.82 0.12 20.56
N TRP A 230 -18.14 1.26 20.75
CA TRP A 230 -16.69 1.35 20.60
C TRP A 230 -15.95 0.42 21.57
N PRO A 231 -15.01 -0.43 21.11
CA PRO A 231 -14.33 -1.35 21.99
C PRO A 231 -13.48 -0.63 23.05
N ARG A 232 -13.83 -0.78 24.34
CA ARG A 232 -13.22 -0.03 25.46
C ARG A 232 -11.70 -0.20 25.65
N ARG A 233 -11.09 -1.23 25.06
CA ARG A 233 -9.63 -1.48 25.07
C ARG A 233 -9.05 -1.57 23.65
N GLY A 234 -9.84 -1.18 22.64
CA GLY A 234 -9.59 -1.52 21.25
C GLY A 234 -8.99 -0.42 20.39
N GLY A 235 -9.25 0.87 20.57
CA GLY A 235 -8.67 1.88 19.66
C GLY A 235 -9.03 3.30 20.04
N ALA A 236 -8.23 4.26 19.56
CA ALA A 236 -8.57 5.67 19.66
C ALA A 236 -9.40 6.11 18.45
N PHE A 237 -10.21 7.15 18.62
CA PHE A 237 -10.99 7.71 17.52
C PHE A 237 -11.06 9.24 17.53
N VAL A 238 -11.31 9.80 16.36
CA VAL A 238 -11.67 11.20 16.10
C VAL A 238 -12.85 11.14 15.14
N LEU A 239 -14.06 11.37 15.66
CA LEU A 239 -15.30 11.38 14.88
C LEU A 239 -15.68 12.82 14.59
N ARG A 240 -15.90 13.18 13.33
CA ARG A 240 -16.48 14.49 13.02
C ARG A 240 -17.96 14.49 13.41
N ASP A 241 -18.37 15.54 14.13
CA ASP A 241 -19.75 15.80 14.51
C ASP A 241 -20.29 16.92 13.59
N ASP A 242 -21.10 16.53 12.61
CA ASP A 242 -21.72 17.44 11.62
C ASP A 242 -22.93 18.23 12.21
N GLY A 243 -23.02 18.34 13.53
CA GLY A 243 -24.06 19.13 14.20
C GLY A 243 -25.35 18.37 14.48
N GLY A 244 -25.31 17.04 14.46
CA GLY A 244 -26.40 16.19 14.95
C GLY A 244 -26.54 16.32 16.47
N ALA A 245 -27.73 16.04 17.00
CA ALA A 245 -27.93 15.92 18.44
C ALA A 245 -27.20 14.68 18.97
N THR A 246 -25.89 14.81 19.20
CA THR A 246 -25.07 13.77 19.83
C THR A 246 -25.64 13.51 21.23
N ALA A 247 -25.99 12.26 21.55
CA ALA A 247 -26.60 11.92 22.85
C ALA A 247 -25.61 12.04 24.03
N CYS A 248 -24.34 12.32 23.77
CA CYS A 248 -23.31 12.50 24.79
C CYS A 248 -23.70 13.61 25.78
N ARG A 249 -23.69 13.27 27.07
CA ARG A 249 -24.05 14.21 28.14
C ARG A 249 -22.86 15.12 28.45
N PRO A 250 -23.01 16.46 28.42
CA PRO A 250 -21.92 17.35 28.78
C PRO A 250 -21.55 17.23 30.27
N PHE A 251 -20.26 17.22 30.55
CA PHE A 251 -19.68 17.29 31.88
C PHE A 251 -18.87 18.59 32.04
N GLY A 252 -19.39 19.47 32.89
CA GLY A 252 -18.77 20.76 33.18
C GLY A 252 -18.85 21.77 32.02
N ASP A 253 -18.19 22.90 32.21
CA ASP A 253 -18.20 24.01 31.26
C ASP A 253 -17.15 23.84 30.15
N TRP A 254 -17.38 24.52 29.03
CA TRP A 254 -16.41 24.64 27.95
C TRP A 254 -15.11 25.29 28.42
N ARG A 255 -13.98 24.72 28.02
CA ARG A 255 -12.64 25.24 28.28
C ARG A 255 -12.02 25.74 26.98
N ALA A 256 -11.45 26.94 27.01
CA ALA A 256 -10.70 27.45 25.87
C ALA A 256 -9.39 26.67 25.70
N ALA A 257 -9.11 26.18 24.49
CA ALA A 257 -7.89 25.43 24.18
C ALA A 257 -6.86 26.26 23.41
N GLY A 258 -7.30 27.24 22.60
CA GLY A 258 -6.41 28.18 21.92
C GLY A 258 -6.88 28.56 20.50
N PRO A 259 -6.15 29.45 19.80
CA PRO A 259 -6.43 29.79 18.42
C PRO A 259 -5.99 28.68 17.45
N LEU A 260 -6.74 28.49 16.35
CA LEU A 260 -6.39 27.58 15.26
C LEU A 260 -6.97 28.11 13.94
N ASP A 261 -6.15 28.25 12.90
CA ASP A 261 -6.55 28.62 11.53
C ASP A 261 -7.54 29.80 11.44
N GLY A 262 -7.27 30.89 12.18
CA GLY A 262 -8.12 32.10 12.21
C GLY A 262 -9.33 32.02 13.15
N GLY A 263 -9.70 30.82 13.60
CA GLY A 263 -10.73 30.58 14.62
C GLY A 263 -10.16 30.32 16.01
N TYR A 264 -11.02 29.90 16.93
CA TYR A 264 -10.66 29.42 18.26
C TYR A 264 -11.22 28.03 18.53
N VAL A 265 -10.47 27.25 19.30
CA VAL A 265 -10.82 25.90 19.72
C VAL A 265 -11.21 25.92 21.19
N ARG A 266 -12.30 25.23 21.50
CA ARG A 266 -12.74 24.93 22.86
C ARG A 266 -13.01 23.45 23.03
N GLU A 267 -12.84 22.94 24.24
CA GLU A 267 -13.10 21.55 24.58
C GLU A 267 -14.03 21.42 25.77
N GLN A 268 -14.78 20.33 25.82
CA GLN A 268 -15.67 19.97 26.91
C GLN A 268 -15.59 18.46 27.15
N ALA A 269 -15.56 18.04 28.41
CA ALA A 269 -15.69 16.64 28.75
C ALA A 269 -17.15 16.20 28.54
N VAL A 270 -17.37 15.02 27.98
CA VAL A 270 -18.72 14.47 27.74
C VAL A 270 -18.78 12.99 28.11
N GLY A 271 -19.95 12.51 28.52
CA GLY A 271 -20.18 11.13 28.91
C GLY A 271 -21.01 10.36 27.89
N ILE A 272 -20.72 9.07 27.78
CA ILE A 272 -21.52 8.13 27.00
C ILE A 272 -22.85 7.84 27.74
N PRO A 273 -24.01 7.86 27.06
CA PRO A 273 -25.28 7.54 27.69
C PRO A 273 -25.29 6.14 28.33
N GLY A 274 -25.66 6.04 29.61
CA GLY A 274 -25.83 4.76 30.31
C GLY A 274 -24.57 4.21 31.01
N GLU A 275 -23.40 4.82 30.84
CA GLU A 275 -22.20 4.51 31.62
C GLU A 275 -22.00 5.49 32.78
N GLY A 276 -21.55 4.98 33.93
CA GLY A 276 -21.23 5.80 35.11
C GLY A 276 -20.01 6.70 34.92
N ASP A 277 -19.92 7.71 35.78
CA ASP A 277 -19.16 8.97 35.63
C ASP A 277 -17.64 8.88 35.38
N ALA A 278 -16.99 7.72 35.53
CA ALA A 278 -15.52 7.64 35.63
C ALA A 278 -14.80 6.79 34.56
N ALA A 279 -15.50 5.96 33.78
CA ALA A 279 -14.86 5.02 32.84
C ALA A 279 -15.08 5.37 31.34
N GLY A 280 -15.94 6.34 31.04
CA GLY A 280 -16.42 6.66 29.69
C GLY A 280 -16.39 8.16 29.36
N THR A 281 -15.42 8.91 29.89
CA THR A 281 -15.27 10.34 29.59
C THR A 281 -14.61 10.54 28.23
N LEU A 282 -15.39 11.04 27.28
CA LEU A 282 -14.93 11.51 25.98
C LEU A 282 -14.66 13.01 26.03
N ARG A 283 -14.02 13.53 24.98
CA ARG A 283 -13.81 14.97 24.77
C ARG A 283 -14.58 15.38 23.53
N ARG A 284 -15.43 16.38 23.69
CA ARG A 284 -16.02 17.14 22.57
C ARG A 284 -15.16 18.37 22.33
N ILE A 285 -14.69 18.54 21.11
CA ILE A 285 -13.83 19.65 20.71
C ILE A 285 -14.55 20.41 19.60
N GLU A 286 -14.65 21.73 19.73
CA GLU A 286 -15.33 22.59 18.78
C GLU A 286 -14.38 23.69 18.32
N TRP A 287 -14.28 23.84 17.00
CA TRP A 287 -13.64 24.97 16.36
C TRP A 287 -14.71 25.94 15.89
N ARG A 288 -14.50 27.23 16.18
CA ARG A 288 -15.37 28.31 15.74
C ARG A 288 -14.56 29.35 14.98
N ASP A 289 -15.05 29.69 13.80
CA ASP A 289 -14.47 30.76 13.00
C ASP A 289 -14.65 32.13 13.68
N HIS A 290 -13.69 33.03 13.51
CA HIS A 290 -13.91 34.46 13.79
C HIS A 290 -14.77 35.01 12.65
N GLY A 291 -16.08 34.88 12.78
CA GLY A 291 -17.00 35.48 11.81
C GLY A 291 -16.71 36.98 11.63
N ALA A 292 -16.82 37.46 10.39
CA ALA A 292 -16.89 38.90 10.14
C ALA A 292 -18.14 39.45 10.87
N ASP A 293 -17.97 40.51 11.65
CA ASP A 293 -19.04 41.23 12.36
C ASP A 293 -19.82 40.46 13.44
N GLY A 294 -19.16 39.59 14.21
CA GLY A 294 -19.71 39.08 15.47
C GLY A 294 -20.88 38.08 15.35
N ASN A 295 -21.15 37.58 14.14
CA ASN A 295 -22.03 36.44 13.93
C ASN A 295 -21.27 35.12 14.19
N GLU A 296 -21.92 34.12 14.76
CA GLU A 296 -21.31 32.79 14.92
C GLU A 296 -21.05 32.20 13.53
N GLY A 297 -19.76 32.06 13.16
CA GLY A 297 -19.34 31.50 11.88
C GLY A 297 -19.54 29.98 11.79
N ALA A 298 -19.07 29.38 10.71
CA ALA A 298 -19.08 27.92 10.56
C ALA A 298 -18.36 27.26 11.76
N ALA A 299 -19.03 26.30 12.40
CA ALA A 299 -18.48 25.53 13.51
C ALA A 299 -18.24 24.09 13.05
N ALA A 300 -17.08 23.55 13.43
CA ALA A 300 -16.77 22.13 13.26
C ALA A 300 -16.64 21.52 14.65
N ALA A 301 -17.37 20.44 14.91
CA ALA A 301 -17.30 19.71 16.16
C ALA A 301 -16.69 18.33 15.92
N VAL A 302 -16.03 17.81 16.94
CA VAL A 302 -15.35 16.53 16.93
C VAL A 302 -15.55 15.85 18.27
N LEU A 303 -15.75 14.54 18.25
CA LEU A 303 -15.79 13.69 19.44
C LEU A 303 -14.58 12.75 19.44
N THR A 304 -13.88 12.65 20.57
CA THR A 304 -12.68 11.81 20.69
C THR A 304 -12.55 11.16 22.07
N ASN A 305 -11.91 9.99 22.12
CA ASN A 305 -11.43 9.36 23.35
C ASN A 305 -9.91 9.56 23.56
N LEU A 306 -9.25 10.42 22.77
CA LEU A 306 -7.82 10.69 22.90
C LEU A 306 -7.49 11.45 24.19
N PRO A 307 -6.46 11.00 24.95
CA PRO A 307 -6.08 11.63 26.20
C PRO A 307 -5.50 13.03 25.97
N ALA A 308 -5.96 14.01 26.76
CA ALA A 308 -5.52 15.40 26.66
C ALA A 308 -4.01 15.59 26.95
N GLU A 309 -3.41 14.68 27.74
CA GLU A 309 -1.98 14.72 28.07
C GLU A 309 -1.08 14.45 26.86
N GLN A 310 -1.55 13.62 25.92
CA GLN A 310 -0.79 13.25 24.72
C GLN A 310 -1.23 14.04 23.48
N PHE A 311 -2.52 14.40 23.42
CA PHE A 311 -3.13 15.07 22.28
C PHE A 311 -3.95 16.28 22.73
N ASP A 312 -3.41 17.48 22.53
CA ASP A 312 -4.12 18.70 22.82
C ASP A 312 -5.32 18.90 21.87
N ALA A 313 -6.28 19.77 22.24
CA ALA A 313 -7.50 19.92 21.46
C ALA A 313 -7.26 20.51 20.06
N CYS A 314 -6.23 21.36 19.90
CA CYS A 314 -5.86 21.94 18.62
C CYS A 314 -5.31 20.87 17.66
N GLN A 315 -4.44 19.98 18.15
CA GLN A 315 -3.91 18.83 17.41
C GLN A 315 -5.02 17.89 16.96
N VAL A 316 -5.95 17.53 17.85
CA VAL A 316 -7.10 16.68 17.48
C VAL A 316 -7.94 17.35 16.40
N MET A 317 -8.22 18.66 16.53
CA MET A 317 -8.97 19.40 15.53
C MET A 317 -8.24 19.49 14.18
N GLN A 318 -6.92 19.66 14.18
CA GLN A 318 -6.11 19.61 12.95
C GLN A 318 -6.21 18.25 12.25
N LEU A 319 -6.18 17.15 13.00
CA LEU A 319 -6.36 15.81 12.45
C LEU A 319 -7.75 15.63 11.85
N ALA A 320 -8.78 16.12 12.53
CA ALA A 320 -10.15 16.04 12.06
C ALA A 320 -10.40 16.87 10.79
N ARG A 321 -9.75 18.03 10.64
CA ARG A 321 -9.94 18.94 9.49
C ARG A 321 -9.03 18.62 8.30
N ARG A 322 -7.99 17.81 8.49
CA ARG A 322 -7.10 17.39 7.40
C ARG A 322 -7.88 16.65 6.32
N ARG A 323 -7.64 17.02 5.06
CA ARG A 323 -8.11 16.25 3.90
C ARG A 323 -7.25 15.01 3.74
N TRP A 324 -7.66 13.92 4.38
CA TRP A 324 -6.88 12.68 4.39
C TRP A 324 -6.76 12.01 3.02
N ARG A 325 -7.72 12.25 2.11
CA ARG A 325 -7.63 11.80 0.71
C ARG A 325 -6.42 12.38 -0.02
N ASP A 326 -6.00 13.60 0.31
CA ASP A 326 -4.85 14.25 -0.31
C ASP A 326 -3.52 13.61 0.13
N ALA A 327 -3.52 12.77 1.17
CA ALA A 327 -2.36 12.00 1.61
C ALA A 327 -2.16 10.69 0.81
N LEU A 328 -3.11 10.35 -0.06
CA LEU A 328 -3.06 9.15 -0.88
C LEU A 328 -2.46 9.44 -2.27
N PRO A 329 -1.77 8.46 -2.90
CA PRO A 329 -1.17 8.65 -4.21
C PRO A 329 -2.20 8.70 -5.34
N PHE A 330 -3.38 8.10 -5.14
CA PHE A 330 -4.42 7.97 -6.17
C PHE A 330 -5.82 8.27 -5.60
N PRO A 331 -6.75 8.75 -6.47
CA PRO A 331 -8.15 8.90 -6.13
C PRO A 331 -8.80 7.57 -5.69
N LEU A 332 -9.79 7.65 -4.80
CA LEU A 332 -10.54 6.49 -4.29
C LEU A 332 -11.81 6.21 -5.09
N GLU A 333 -12.24 7.15 -5.92
CA GLU A 333 -13.41 7.07 -6.80
C GLU A 333 -13.44 5.80 -7.67
N PRO A 334 -12.31 5.32 -8.24
CA PRO A 334 -12.21 4.00 -8.89
C PRO A 334 -12.76 2.82 -8.08
N VAL A 335 -12.58 2.85 -6.76
CA VAL A 335 -12.94 1.74 -5.87
C VAL A 335 -14.42 1.80 -5.48
N LEU A 336 -15.02 2.99 -5.51
CA LEU A 336 -16.41 3.21 -5.14
C LEU A 336 -17.36 2.62 -6.18
N GLY A 337 -18.05 1.54 -5.82
CA GLY A 337 -19.13 0.95 -6.62
C GLY A 337 -18.72 0.25 -7.92
N GLY A 338 -17.44 -0.06 -8.10
CA GLY A 338 -16.95 -0.85 -9.24
C GLY A 338 -17.11 -0.18 -10.61
N ALA A 339 -17.26 1.16 -10.64
CA ALA A 339 -17.52 1.93 -11.87
C ALA A 339 -16.45 1.73 -12.96
N LEU A 340 -15.24 1.30 -12.58
CA LEU A 340 -14.16 0.93 -13.49
C LEU A 340 -14.54 -0.15 -14.50
N PHE A 341 -15.40 -1.09 -14.08
CA PHE A 341 -15.72 -2.29 -14.85
C PHE A 341 -17.01 -2.15 -15.68
N GLY A 342 -17.47 -0.91 -15.89
CA GLY A 342 -18.71 -0.64 -16.63
C GLY A 342 -19.94 -1.21 -15.91
N SER A 343 -20.81 -1.92 -16.65
CA SER A 343 -22.04 -2.48 -16.10
C SER A 343 -21.76 -3.78 -15.34
N VAL A 344 -21.45 -3.66 -14.05
CA VAL A 344 -21.31 -4.80 -13.13
C VAL A 344 -22.67 -5.13 -12.51
N PRO A 345 -23.15 -6.39 -12.55
CA PRO A 345 -24.35 -6.80 -11.83
C PRO A 345 -24.21 -6.60 -10.32
N ALA A 346 -25.30 -6.20 -9.64
CA ALA A 346 -25.31 -5.93 -8.19
C ALA A 346 -24.65 -7.00 -7.32
N ARG A 347 -24.89 -8.28 -7.63
CA ARG A 347 -24.28 -9.42 -6.90
C ARG A 347 -22.75 -9.41 -6.92
N ALA A 348 -22.14 -8.87 -7.97
CA ALA A 348 -20.69 -8.86 -8.17
C ALA A 348 -20.05 -7.50 -7.85
N SER A 349 -20.83 -6.50 -7.38
CA SER A 349 -20.31 -5.13 -7.16
C SER A 349 -19.26 -5.08 -6.06
N GLN A 350 -19.44 -5.83 -4.96
CA GLN A 350 -18.45 -5.90 -3.89
C GLN A 350 -17.14 -6.53 -4.38
N LEU A 351 -17.21 -7.56 -5.24
CA LEU A 351 -16.02 -8.14 -5.84
C LEU A 351 -15.33 -7.12 -6.75
N ALA A 352 -16.09 -6.40 -7.60
CA ALA A 352 -15.53 -5.35 -8.45
C ALA A 352 -14.74 -4.31 -7.64
N SER A 353 -15.32 -3.82 -6.54
CA SER A 353 -14.63 -2.90 -5.63
C SER A 353 -13.40 -3.54 -4.97
N GLY A 354 -13.47 -4.82 -4.61
CA GLY A 354 -12.32 -5.57 -4.09
C GLY A 354 -11.17 -5.66 -5.09
N ILE A 355 -11.46 -5.96 -6.36
CA ILE A 355 -10.45 -6.01 -7.44
C ILE A 355 -9.86 -4.62 -7.69
N ALA A 356 -10.69 -3.58 -7.69
CA ALA A 356 -10.22 -2.19 -7.81
C ALA A 356 -9.29 -1.81 -6.66
N ALA A 357 -9.62 -2.20 -5.42
CA ALA A 357 -8.78 -1.93 -4.25
C ALA A 357 -7.49 -2.78 -4.23
N LEU A 358 -7.52 -4.04 -4.69
CA LEU A 358 -6.31 -4.83 -4.93
C LEU A 358 -5.37 -4.13 -5.91
N ALA A 359 -5.91 -3.69 -7.06
CA ALA A 359 -5.18 -2.96 -8.08
C ALA A 359 -4.59 -1.66 -7.53
N TYR A 360 -5.37 -0.92 -6.74
CA TYR A 360 -4.93 0.28 -6.03
C TYR A 360 -3.72 -0.01 -5.14
N ASN A 361 -3.81 -1.02 -4.28
CA ASN A 361 -2.75 -1.39 -3.34
C ASN A 361 -1.47 -1.81 -4.08
N ALA A 362 -1.60 -2.71 -5.06
CA ALA A 362 -0.47 -3.14 -5.89
C ALA A 362 0.20 -1.96 -6.60
N PHE A 363 -0.58 -1.05 -7.16
CA PHE A 363 -0.07 0.12 -7.85
C PHE A 363 0.63 1.11 -6.92
N SER A 364 0.08 1.30 -5.71
CA SER A 364 0.67 2.14 -4.68
C SER A 364 2.02 1.59 -4.23
N VAL A 365 2.10 0.28 -3.99
CA VAL A 365 3.36 -0.40 -3.63
C VAL A 365 4.40 -0.27 -4.73
N MET A 366 4.04 -0.52 -5.99
CA MET A 366 4.97 -0.35 -7.11
C MET A 366 5.49 1.08 -7.21
N THR A 367 4.60 2.07 -7.12
CA THR A 367 4.97 3.50 -7.17
C THR A 367 5.94 3.86 -6.04
N ARG A 368 5.64 3.43 -4.80
CA ARG A 368 6.49 3.66 -3.63
C ARG A 368 7.86 2.98 -3.78
N VAL A 369 7.89 1.74 -4.26
CA VAL A 369 9.13 1.00 -4.46
C VAL A 369 10.02 1.66 -5.53
N VAL A 370 9.44 2.10 -6.65
CA VAL A 370 10.19 2.85 -7.70
C VAL A 370 10.71 4.17 -7.16
N SER A 371 9.87 4.98 -6.53
CA SER A 371 10.27 6.27 -5.97
C SER A 371 11.38 6.13 -4.91
N GLY A 372 11.26 5.14 -4.02
CA GLY A 372 12.25 4.85 -2.99
C GLY A 372 13.56 4.28 -3.53
N ALA A 373 13.53 3.50 -4.61
CA ALA A 373 14.74 2.94 -5.23
C ALA A 373 15.56 3.98 -6.00
N LEU A 374 14.90 4.98 -6.60
CA LEU A 374 15.52 5.93 -7.52
C LEU A 374 15.86 7.29 -6.91
N GLY A 375 15.38 7.59 -5.70
CA GLY A 375 15.64 8.88 -5.03
C GLY A 375 15.23 10.08 -5.88
N LEU A 376 14.02 10.01 -6.46
CA LEU A 376 13.53 10.98 -7.44
C LEU A 376 13.24 12.34 -6.81
N ASP A 377 13.38 13.40 -7.61
CA ASP A 377 12.80 14.70 -7.26
C ASP A 377 11.27 14.66 -7.43
N GLU A 378 10.58 15.65 -6.85
CA GLU A 378 9.10 15.72 -6.83
C GLU A 378 8.50 15.60 -8.24
N ARG A 379 9.11 16.25 -9.24
CA ARG A 379 8.63 16.24 -10.63
C ARG A 379 8.75 14.87 -11.30
N ASP A 380 9.86 14.17 -11.07
CA ASP A 380 10.03 12.81 -11.60
C ASP A 380 9.15 11.82 -10.84
N ALA A 381 8.97 12.01 -9.52
CA ALA A 381 8.09 11.18 -8.68
C ALA A 381 6.63 11.28 -9.12
N GLU A 382 6.13 12.47 -9.45
CA GLU A 382 4.79 12.68 -10.01
C GLU A 382 4.54 11.92 -11.33
N ARG A 383 5.60 11.59 -12.07
CA ARG A 383 5.53 10.88 -13.36
C ARG A 383 5.66 9.36 -13.22
N VAL A 384 6.01 8.85 -12.05
CA VAL A 384 6.14 7.41 -11.80
C VAL A 384 4.84 6.66 -12.08
N PRO A 385 3.67 7.09 -11.56
CA PRO A 385 2.44 6.32 -11.76
C PRO A 385 2.05 6.19 -13.24
N SER A 386 2.09 7.31 -13.97
CA SER A 386 1.74 7.32 -15.39
C SER A 386 2.68 6.47 -16.22
N HIS A 387 3.98 6.51 -15.91
CA HIS A 387 4.98 5.69 -16.59
C HIS A 387 4.80 4.18 -16.33
N ILE A 388 4.52 3.79 -15.07
CA ILE A 388 4.20 2.39 -14.73
C ILE A 388 2.96 1.94 -15.50
N ALA A 389 1.86 2.71 -15.43
CA ALA A 389 0.60 2.32 -16.06
C ALA A 389 0.69 2.21 -17.58
N GLU A 390 1.39 3.14 -18.25
CA GLU A 390 1.62 3.09 -19.70
C GLU A 390 2.41 1.84 -20.10
N GLY A 391 3.51 1.55 -19.39
CA GLY A 391 4.31 0.34 -19.64
C GLY A 391 3.49 -0.94 -19.44
N VAL A 392 2.72 -1.00 -18.35
CA VAL A 392 1.86 -2.14 -18.03
C VAL A 392 0.79 -2.36 -19.09
N ALA A 393 -0.01 -1.33 -19.41
CA ALA A 393 -1.10 -1.42 -20.37
C ALA A 393 -0.61 -1.82 -21.78
N THR A 394 0.58 -1.39 -22.17
CA THR A 394 1.13 -1.67 -23.50
C THR A 394 1.77 -3.05 -23.63
N THR A 395 2.31 -3.61 -22.55
CA THR A 395 3.18 -4.80 -22.66
C THR A 395 2.72 -6.02 -21.87
N TYR A 396 1.79 -5.90 -20.91
CA TYR A 396 1.39 -7.01 -20.03
C TYR A 396 0.81 -8.21 -20.80
N VAL A 397 -0.13 -7.98 -21.72
CA VAL A 397 -0.72 -9.07 -22.53
C VAL A 397 0.33 -9.77 -23.38
N GLY A 398 1.24 -9.01 -24.00
CA GLY A 398 2.36 -9.56 -24.77
C GLY A 398 3.33 -10.37 -23.91
N MET A 399 3.57 -9.93 -22.66
CA MET A 399 4.36 -10.66 -21.69
C MET A 399 3.71 -11.99 -21.33
N MET A 400 2.40 -12.02 -21.06
CA MET A 400 1.70 -13.27 -20.73
C MET A 400 1.62 -14.27 -21.89
N ILE A 401 1.70 -13.80 -23.15
CA ILE A 401 1.87 -14.69 -24.31
C ILE A 401 3.29 -15.27 -24.37
N ALA A 402 4.31 -14.46 -24.06
CA ALA A 402 5.72 -14.87 -24.14
C ALA A 402 6.18 -15.70 -22.93
N LEU A 403 5.59 -15.43 -21.76
CA LEU A 403 5.86 -16.04 -20.46
C LEU A 403 4.51 -16.56 -19.92
N PRO A 404 4.10 -17.79 -20.27
CA PRO A 404 2.79 -18.33 -19.89
C PRO A 404 2.69 -18.52 -18.37
N PRO A 405 1.46 -18.67 -17.82
CA PRO A 405 1.22 -18.81 -16.38
C PRO A 405 2.14 -19.80 -15.65
N ASP A 406 2.36 -20.98 -16.24
CA ASP A 406 3.30 -22.01 -15.72
C ASP A 406 4.70 -21.48 -15.39
N TRP A 407 5.20 -20.49 -16.15
CA TRP A 407 6.53 -19.93 -15.90
C TRP A 407 6.60 -19.17 -14.57
N TRP A 408 5.49 -18.55 -14.17
CA TRP A 408 5.39 -17.70 -12.98
C TRP A 408 5.18 -18.48 -11.69
N ARG A 409 4.78 -19.75 -11.77
CA ARG A 409 4.57 -20.62 -10.59
C ARG A 409 5.80 -20.74 -9.68
N ARG A 410 7.00 -20.53 -10.23
CA ARG A 410 8.26 -20.47 -9.45
C ARG A 410 8.28 -19.41 -8.35
N TYR A 411 7.45 -18.38 -8.46
CA TYR A 411 7.37 -17.30 -7.49
C TYR A 411 6.25 -17.47 -6.46
N ASP A 412 5.34 -18.44 -6.64
CA ASP A 412 4.19 -18.69 -5.74
C ASP A 412 4.69 -19.00 -4.32
N GLN A 413 5.72 -19.86 -4.21
CA GLN A 413 6.25 -20.34 -2.94
C GLN A 413 7.34 -19.44 -2.32
N LEU A 414 7.67 -18.30 -2.95
CA LEU A 414 8.72 -17.44 -2.43
C LEU A 414 8.24 -16.63 -1.22
N PRO A 415 9.08 -16.47 -0.18
CA PRO A 415 8.77 -15.54 0.90
C PRO A 415 8.59 -14.13 0.36
N ALA A 416 7.55 -13.42 0.83
CA ALA A 416 7.24 -12.05 0.42
C ALA A 416 8.43 -11.07 0.53
N ALA A 417 9.34 -11.30 1.48
CA ALA A 417 10.57 -10.52 1.63
C ALA A 417 11.55 -10.70 0.44
N THR A 418 11.71 -11.94 -0.04
CA THR A 418 12.53 -12.29 -1.21
C THR A 418 11.92 -11.72 -2.48
N LEU A 419 10.62 -11.92 -2.65
CA LEU A 419 9.89 -11.35 -3.78
C LEU A 419 9.98 -9.82 -3.78
N GLY A 420 9.85 -9.18 -2.62
CA GLY A 420 10.04 -7.74 -2.46
C GLY A 420 11.46 -7.28 -2.82
N GLN A 421 12.48 -8.11 -2.60
CA GLN A 421 13.83 -7.82 -3.05
C GLN A 421 13.95 -7.85 -4.58
N ILE A 422 13.34 -8.83 -5.23
CA ILE A 422 13.29 -8.92 -6.69
C ILE A 422 12.58 -7.69 -7.28
N VAL A 423 11.43 -7.30 -6.71
CA VAL A 423 10.68 -6.10 -7.13
C VAL A 423 11.53 -4.83 -6.95
N ARG A 424 12.29 -4.69 -5.86
CA ARG A 424 13.24 -3.57 -5.68
C ARG A 424 14.38 -3.57 -6.71
N MET A 425 14.89 -4.74 -7.09
CA MET A 425 15.92 -4.84 -8.13
C MET A 425 15.38 -4.46 -9.51
N LEU A 426 14.12 -4.82 -9.82
CA LEU A 426 13.44 -4.41 -11.03
C LEU A 426 13.20 -2.90 -11.06
N ALA A 427 12.85 -2.30 -9.92
CA ALA A 427 12.55 -0.88 -9.81
C ALA A 427 13.71 0.04 -10.21
N VAL A 428 14.96 -0.39 -10.04
CA VAL A 428 16.15 0.36 -10.47
C VAL A 428 16.24 0.50 -12.00
N HIS A 429 15.58 -0.37 -12.75
CA HIS A 429 15.52 -0.32 -14.21
C HIS A 429 14.35 0.54 -14.74
N VAL A 430 13.45 1.00 -13.87
CA VAL A 430 12.37 1.91 -14.25
C VAL A 430 12.95 3.31 -14.42
N ASP A 431 12.69 3.97 -15.55
CA ASP A 431 13.16 5.32 -15.81
C ASP A 431 11.99 6.25 -16.14
N PRO A 432 11.35 6.86 -15.13
CA PRO A 432 10.18 7.73 -15.33
C PRO A 432 10.56 9.10 -15.92
N ARG A 433 11.86 9.37 -16.12
CA ARG A 433 12.34 10.66 -16.62
C ARG A 433 11.96 10.88 -18.08
N SER A 434 11.88 12.14 -18.47
CA SER A 434 11.63 12.47 -19.88
C SER A 434 12.81 12.02 -20.72
N GLU A 435 12.58 11.59 -21.95
CA GLU A 435 13.64 11.14 -22.87
C GLU A 435 14.76 12.19 -23.02
N ARG A 436 14.42 13.48 -22.98
CA ARG A 436 15.39 14.58 -22.96
C ARG A 436 16.30 14.55 -21.74
N ARG A 437 15.73 14.37 -20.54
CA ARG A 437 16.47 14.30 -19.28
C ARG A 437 17.26 13.00 -19.19
N ARG A 438 16.68 11.87 -19.62
CA ARG A 438 17.35 10.58 -19.75
C ARG A 438 18.64 10.69 -20.56
N ARG A 439 18.59 11.30 -21.75
CA ARG A 439 19.79 11.51 -22.59
C ARG A 439 20.84 12.40 -21.93
N ARG A 440 20.42 13.41 -21.16
CA ARG A 440 21.32 14.37 -20.49
C ARG A 440 21.97 13.77 -19.24
N ASP A 441 21.21 13.01 -18.47
CA ASP A 441 21.54 12.56 -17.12
C ASP A 441 21.88 11.06 -17.06
N ASN A 442 22.01 10.38 -18.21
CA ASN A 442 22.47 8.99 -18.24
C ASN A 442 23.96 8.93 -17.84
N ARG A 443 24.19 8.88 -16.53
CA ARG A 443 25.51 8.90 -15.89
C ARG A 443 26.13 7.52 -15.75
N LEU A 444 25.36 6.45 -15.98
CA LEU A 444 25.87 5.08 -15.88
C LEU A 444 26.51 4.66 -17.19
N SER A 445 27.72 4.10 -17.09
CA SER A 445 28.37 3.44 -18.22
C SER A 445 27.51 2.26 -18.71
N ALA A 446 27.53 1.98 -20.01
CA ALA A 446 26.89 0.79 -20.56
C ALA A 446 27.31 -0.49 -19.83
N LYS A 447 28.57 -0.55 -19.35
CA LYS A 447 29.09 -1.68 -18.57
C LYS A 447 28.40 -1.83 -17.21
N SER A 448 28.17 -0.72 -16.48
CA SER A 448 27.47 -0.79 -15.19
C SER A 448 26.00 -1.14 -15.35
N GLN A 449 25.34 -0.63 -16.41
CA GLN A 449 23.96 -1.01 -16.72
C GLN A 449 23.84 -2.51 -17.05
N ALA A 450 24.77 -3.05 -17.85
CA ALA A 450 24.79 -4.47 -18.16
C ALA A 450 25.01 -5.35 -16.90
N LEU A 451 25.89 -4.93 -15.98
CA LEU A 451 26.09 -5.64 -14.71
C LEU A 451 24.84 -5.63 -13.84
N LEU A 452 24.17 -4.48 -13.71
CA LEU A 452 22.91 -4.38 -12.95
C LEU A 452 21.83 -5.30 -13.54
N ARG A 453 21.69 -5.31 -14.87
CA ARG A 453 20.74 -6.21 -15.55
C ARG A 453 21.09 -7.67 -15.33
N ALA A 454 22.36 -8.04 -15.44
CA ALA A 454 22.82 -9.40 -15.20
C ALA A 454 22.48 -9.86 -13.76
N ALA A 455 22.73 -9.02 -12.75
CA ALA A 455 22.38 -9.33 -11.36
C ALA A 455 20.86 -9.51 -11.16
N THR A 456 20.03 -8.63 -11.75
CA THR A 456 18.57 -8.77 -11.72
C THR A 456 18.11 -10.06 -12.40
N LEU A 457 18.71 -10.41 -13.54
CA LEU A 457 18.36 -11.62 -14.27
C LEU A 457 18.76 -12.90 -13.53
N GLU A 458 19.87 -12.89 -12.80
CA GLU A 458 20.26 -14.02 -11.97
C GLU A 458 19.22 -14.31 -10.90
N HIS A 459 18.70 -13.26 -10.23
CA HIS A 459 17.66 -13.42 -9.21
C HIS A 459 16.29 -13.82 -9.79
N LEU A 460 15.92 -13.33 -10.97
CA LEU A 460 14.67 -13.72 -11.65
C LEU A 460 14.71 -15.15 -12.22
N LEU A 461 15.89 -15.68 -12.50
CA LEU A 461 16.04 -16.99 -13.13
C LEU A 461 16.52 -18.07 -12.16
N HIS A 462 16.78 -17.74 -10.90
CA HIS A 462 17.15 -18.71 -9.87
C HIS A 462 15.91 -19.52 -9.45
N ASP A 463 16.03 -20.85 -9.43
CA ASP A 463 15.03 -21.73 -8.83
C ASP A 463 15.39 -21.92 -7.35
N ASP A 464 14.61 -21.33 -6.45
CA ASP A 464 14.72 -21.55 -5.00
C ASP A 464 14.11 -22.92 -4.61
N GLY A 465 14.51 -23.99 -5.30
CA GLY A 465 14.24 -25.38 -4.90
C GLY A 465 15.22 -25.91 -3.83
N GLY A 466 16.07 -25.03 -3.29
CA GLY A 466 17.05 -25.35 -2.26
C GLY A 466 16.73 -24.65 -0.94
N ASP A 467 16.69 -25.45 0.12
CA ASP A 467 16.65 -25.07 1.54
C ASP A 467 17.01 -23.60 1.85
N PRO A 468 16.14 -22.79 2.49
CA PRO A 468 16.48 -21.43 2.91
C PRO A 468 17.65 -21.38 3.93
N ALA A 469 18.08 -22.52 4.49
CA ALA A 469 19.31 -22.63 5.26
C ALA A 469 20.57 -22.82 4.40
N ALA A 470 20.44 -23.13 3.11
CA ALA A 470 21.47 -22.91 2.09
C ALA A 470 21.49 -21.43 1.71
N ASN A 471 21.68 -20.58 2.71
CA ASN A 471 22.14 -19.22 2.53
C ASN A 471 23.33 -19.29 1.55
N VAL A 472 23.16 -18.72 0.36
CA VAL A 472 24.24 -18.46 -0.60
C VAL A 472 25.40 -17.67 0.07
N PHE A 473 25.15 -17.14 1.28
CA PHE A 473 26.02 -16.41 2.17
C PHE A 473 26.76 -17.22 3.27
N SER A 474 26.65 -18.55 3.33
CA SER A 474 27.42 -19.36 4.28
C SER A 474 28.58 -20.08 3.58
N LEU A 475 29.70 -19.38 3.39
CA LEU A 475 30.94 -20.04 3.02
C LEU A 475 31.36 -20.98 4.16
N ARG A 476 31.30 -22.29 3.92
CA ARG A 476 31.72 -23.32 4.87
C ARG A 476 33.16 -23.00 5.30
N THR A 477 33.39 -22.81 6.60
CA THR A 477 34.71 -22.42 7.13
C THR A 477 35.33 -23.60 7.88
N ILE A 478 36.55 -23.96 7.52
CA ILE A 478 37.35 -25.00 8.16
C ILE A 478 38.42 -24.31 9.01
N ALA A 479 38.33 -24.46 10.33
CA ALA A 479 39.38 -24.00 11.24
C ALA A 479 40.54 -25.00 11.24
N MET A 480 41.77 -24.52 11.15
CA MET A 480 42.96 -25.35 11.17
C MET A 480 44.04 -24.74 12.06
N ALA A 481 44.63 -25.53 12.95
CA ALA A 481 45.68 -25.02 13.85
C ALA A 481 46.97 -24.72 13.07
N THR A 482 47.75 -23.74 13.55
CA THR A 482 49.02 -23.32 12.92
C THR A 482 50.01 -24.49 12.79
N ARG A 483 50.02 -25.41 13.77
CA ARG A 483 50.85 -26.63 13.75
C ARG A 483 50.47 -27.55 12.58
N ASP A 484 49.19 -27.68 12.30
CA ASP A 484 48.67 -28.57 11.27
C ASP A 484 48.93 -27.97 9.88
N PHE A 485 48.75 -26.64 9.74
CA PHE A 485 49.16 -25.89 8.55
C PHE A 485 50.65 -26.03 8.25
N SER A 486 51.53 -25.90 9.27
CA SER A 486 52.97 -26.03 9.07
C SER A 486 53.41 -27.45 8.70
N SER A 487 52.68 -28.46 9.18
CA SER A 487 53.02 -29.87 8.94
C SER A 487 52.61 -30.36 7.55
N ASN A 488 51.53 -29.82 6.98
CA ASN A 488 51.02 -30.23 5.68
C ASN A 488 50.26 -29.08 4.98
N PRO A 489 50.99 -28.12 4.39
CA PRO A 489 50.39 -26.97 3.71
C PRO A 489 49.56 -27.39 2.49
N SER A 490 49.91 -28.50 1.84
CA SER A 490 49.17 -29.02 0.68
C SER A 490 47.74 -29.46 1.04
N LYS A 491 47.51 -29.94 2.27
CA LYS A 491 46.17 -30.25 2.76
C LYS A 491 45.31 -29.00 2.90
N ALA A 492 45.90 -27.91 3.38
CA ALA A 492 45.24 -26.61 3.48
C ALA A 492 44.81 -26.08 2.10
N LEU A 493 45.68 -26.21 1.10
CA LEU A 493 45.40 -25.77 -0.27
C LEU A 493 44.31 -26.60 -0.95
N ARG A 494 44.23 -27.90 -0.68
CA ARG A 494 43.14 -28.75 -1.18
C ARG A 494 41.79 -28.36 -0.55
N HIS A 495 41.77 -28.13 0.75
CA HIS A 495 40.56 -27.67 1.45
C HIS A 495 40.13 -26.27 1.01
N ALA A 496 41.09 -25.39 0.69
CA ALA A 496 40.82 -24.04 0.21
C ALA A 496 40.11 -24.00 -1.16
N GLY A 497 40.06 -25.11 -1.90
CA GLY A 497 39.27 -25.23 -3.14
C GLY A 497 37.80 -25.56 -2.92
N GLU A 498 37.40 -25.95 -1.70
CA GLU A 498 36.03 -26.35 -1.35
C GLU A 498 35.43 -25.50 -0.22
N ALA A 499 36.26 -24.84 0.60
CA ALA A 499 35.86 -24.12 1.80
C ALA A 499 36.92 -23.09 2.23
N LEU A 500 36.53 -22.06 2.98
CA LEU A 500 37.48 -21.10 3.56
C LEU A 500 38.32 -21.79 4.64
N VAL A 501 39.63 -21.68 4.58
CA VAL A 501 40.52 -22.28 5.60
C VAL A 501 41.05 -21.19 6.53
N MET A 502 40.55 -21.17 7.77
CA MET A 502 40.96 -20.23 8.80
C MET A 502 42.08 -20.84 9.65
N VAL A 503 43.30 -20.32 9.51
CA VAL A 503 44.45 -20.75 10.30
C VAL A 503 44.42 -20.06 11.65
N THR A 504 44.44 -20.84 12.73
CA THR A 504 44.36 -20.34 14.10
C THR A 504 45.63 -20.63 14.91
N LYS A 505 46.00 -19.71 15.80
CA LYS A 505 47.05 -19.87 16.82
C LYS A 505 46.44 -19.55 18.18
N TYR A 506 46.45 -20.51 19.11
CA TYR A 506 45.76 -20.37 20.40
C TYR A 506 44.28 -19.98 20.25
N ASN A 507 43.56 -20.64 19.34
CA ASN A 507 42.17 -20.32 18.97
C ASN A 507 41.93 -18.89 18.44
N ARG A 508 42.98 -18.13 18.12
CA ARG A 508 42.84 -16.83 17.45
C ARG A 508 43.16 -16.95 15.96
N PRO A 509 42.33 -16.41 15.05
CA PRO A 509 42.62 -16.41 13.62
C PRO A 509 43.85 -15.57 13.32
N ILE A 510 44.77 -16.12 12.55
CA ILE A 510 46.02 -15.43 12.14
C ILE A 510 46.17 -15.34 10.61
N ALA A 511 45.50 -16.22 9.86
CA ALA A 511 45.47 -16.17 8.40
C ALA A 511 44.20 -16.84 7.88
N LEU A 512 43.77 -16.43 6.68
CA LEU A 512 42.64 -17.03 5.96
C LEU A 512 43.14 -17.40 4.56
N LEU A 513 42.97 -18.67 4.16
CA LEU A 513 43.18 -19.10 2.79
C LEU A 513 41.84 -19.18 2.06
N VAL A 514 41.85 -18.63 0.85
CA VAL A 514 40.69 -18.48 -0.03
C VAL A 514 41.14 -18.89 -1.43
N SER A 515 40.30 -19.61 -2.18
CA SER A 515 40.58 -19.86 -3.60
C SER A 515 40.55 -18.55 -4.39
N ILE A 516 41.18 -18.52 -5.57
CA ILE A 516 41.12 -17.32 -6.42
C ILE A 516 39.68 -17.03 -6.85
N ASP A 517 38.88 -18.07 -7.09
CA ASP A 517 37.48 -17.94 -7.49
C ASP A 517 36.62 -17.40 -6.34
N ASP A 518 36.79 -17.92 -5.12
CA ASP A 518 36.11 -17.39 -3.92
C ASP A 518 36.62 -16.01 -3.54
N TRP A 519 37.90 -15.70 -3.80
CA TRP A 519 38.45 -14.36 -3.58
C TRP A 519 37.89 -13.35 -4.58
N ASN A 520 37.73 -13.74 -5.84
CA ASN A 520 37.08 -12.92 -6.87
C ASN A 520 35.58 -12.77 -6.59
N ARG A 521 34.93 -13.81 -6.06
CA ARG A 521 33.56 -13.78 -5.57
C ARG A 521 33.42 -12.85 -4.36
N LEU A 522 34.26 -12.98 -3.34
CA LEU A 522 34.30 -12.09 -2.17
C LEU A 522 34.66 -10.65 -2.56
N LEU A 523 35.54 -10.44 -3.54
CA LEU A 523 35.79 -9.12 -4.12
C LEU A 523 34.58 -8.60 -4.90
N GLY A 524 33.85 -9.47 -5.58
CA GLY A 524 32.56 -9.19 -6.20
C GLY A 524 31.52 -8.77 -5.16
N GLU A 525 31.43 -9.51 -4.05
CA GLU A 525 30.52 -9.27 -2.92
C GLU A 525 30.91 -8.02 -2.13
N VAL A 526 32.21 -7.75 -1.92
CA VAL A 526 32.72 -6.48 -1.34
C VAL A 526 32.49 -5.33 -2.31
N ARG A 527 32.55 -5.58 -3.62
CA ARG A 527 32.13 -4.61 -4.65
C ARG A 527 30.62 -4.47 -4.71
N GLU A 528 29.81 -5.47 -4.36
CA GLU A 528 28.35 -5.41 -4.26
C GLU A 528 27.89 -4.76 -2.95
N THR A 529 28.59 -4.96 -1.83
CA THR A 529 28.41 -4.19 -0.58
C THR A 529 28.95 -2.78 -0.70
N SER A 530 30.01 -2.61 -1.49
CA SER A 530 30.50 -1.30 -1.89
C SER A 530 29.67 -0.69 -3.01
N LEU A 531 28.90 -1.43 -3.80
CA LEU A 531 27.94 -0.92 -4.80
C LEU A 531 26.59 -0.67 -4.17
N THR A 532 26.19 -1.42 -3.14
CA THR A 532 25.11 -0.98 -2.25
C THR A 532 25.58 0.28 -1.54
N ARG A 533 26.75 0.31 -0.88
CA ARG A 533 27.30 1.55 -0.29
C ARG A 533 27.57 2.66 -1.30
N LEU A 534 27.99 2.42 -2.53
CA LEU A 534 28.19 3.44 -3.58
C LEU A 534 26.87 3.82 -4.25
N SER A 535 25.87 2.93 -4.31
CA SER A 535 24.51 3.33 -4.66
C SER A 535 23.91 4.22 -3.56
N PHE A 536 24.30 4.01 -2.29
CA PHE A 536 23.97 4.89 -1.16
C PHE A 536 24.80 6.17 -1.11
N ASP A 537 26.09 6.13 -1.42
CA ASP A 537 26.98 7.30 -1.40
C ASP A 537 26.80 8.15 -2.65
N CYS A 538 26.47 7.58 -3.82
CA CYS A 538 26.04 8.35 -4.98
C CYS A 538 24.63 8.93 -4.80
N ALA A 539 23.76 8.32 -3.98
CA ALA A 539 22.48 8.93 -3.59
C ALA A 539 22.67 10.02 -2.51
N ALA A 540 23.60 9.84 -1.56
CA ALA A 540 23.90 10.82 -0.51
C ALA A 540 24.73 12.02 -0.98
N THR A 541 25.70 11.81 -1.90
CA THR A 541 26.49 12.92 -2.49
C THR A 541 25.71 13.74 -3.51
N GLN A 542 24.54 13.26 -3.97
CA GLN A 542 23.59 14.06 -4.76
C GLN A 542 22.86 15.14 -3.93
N GLY A 543 23.05 15.18 -2.60
CA GLY A 543 22.50 16.19 -1.69
C GLY A 543 23.45 17.31 -1.23
N MET A 544 24.74 17.29 -1.58
CA MET A 544 25.66 18.39 -1.24
C MET A 544 25.93 19.28 -2.46
N HIS A 545 25.15 20.36 -2.58
CA HIS A 545 25.51 21.47 -3.46
C HIS A 545 26.84 22.09 -3.03
N SER A 546 27.67 22.40 -4.03
CA SER A 546 28.88 23.21 -3.89
C SER A 546 28.53 24.55 -3.22
N VAL A 547 29.13 24.81 -2.06
CA VAL A 547 29.30 26.18 -1.57
C VAL A 547 30.23 26.87 -2.56
N ALA A 548 29.67 27.71 -3.42
CA ALA A 548 30.44 28.60 -4.25
C ALA A 548 31.17 29.58 -3.32
N LEU A 549 32.48 29.41 -3.20
CA LEU A 549 33.36 30.43 -2.66
C LEU A 549 33.30 31.61 -3.64
N SER A 550 32.61 32.68 -3.24
CA SER A 550 32.70 33.96 -3.90
C SER A 550 34.09 34.53 -3.65
N GLU A 551 34.98 34.39 -4.63
CA GLU A 551 36.21 35.16 -4.69
C GLU A 551 35.85 36.64 -4.89
N SER A 552 35.93 37.39 -3.80
CA SER A 552 36.08 38.84 -3.83
C SER A 552 37.41 39.19 -4.48
N SER A 553 37.38 39.86 -5.64
CA SER A 553 38.54 40.55 -6.21
C SER A 553 38.11 41.82 -6.92
N LEU A 554 38.26 42.93 -6.18
CA LEU A 554 38.91 44.18 -6.60
C LEU A 554 38.71 44.62 -8.05
N ASN A 555 37.69 45.44 -8.31
CA ASN A 555 37.82 46.86 -8.70
C ASN A 555 36.45 47.47 -8.95
#